data_AF-A0A5B0NY84-F1
#
_entry.id   AF-A0A5B0NY84-F1
#
_cell.length_a   1.000
_cell.length_b   1.000
_cell.length_c   1.000
_cell.angle_alpha   90.00
_cell.angle_beta   90.00
_cell.angle_gamma   90.00
#
_symmetry.space_group_name_H-M   'P 1'
#
loop_
_entity.id
_entity.type
_entity.pdbx_description
1 polymer ?
#
loop_
_entity_poly.entity_id
_entity_poly.type
_entity_poly.pdbx_seq_one_letter_code
_entity_poly.pdbx_strand_id
1 'polypeptide(L)'
;MLDAFDFRNEEAVEARTGGILQLANYATGLSAGAWLLTSWATANFERMPDLNATVWGLNKQKGYLSWSLLKALPKHLLQAARKKKAGFDISFVDIWGRMLSTQYIDDSEDGKGVLFSSIKETPSYKAREFPLPILTSLSRRASGEQITLQSPIYEMTPEDFSVWHPGLNASIPMEYLGSRMSFGEGRAVSCVKGFDNAGFLMVNQFVVIYLIVKCYLLKHQYLLH
;
A
#
# COMPACT_ATOMS: atom_id res chain seq x y z
N MET A 1 -13.13 12.16 -8.83
CA MET A 1 -12.53 13.41 -8.35
C MET A 1 -11.18 13.67 -9.01
N LEU A 2 -10.16 12.81 -8.83
CA LEU A 2 -8.85 12.99 -9.48
C LEU A 2 -8.96 13.22 -11.00
N ASP A 3 -9.81 12.44 -11.66
CA ASP A 3 -10.05 12.54 -13.11
C ASP A 3 -10.62 13.88 -13.58
N ALA A 4 -11.37 14.57 -12.73
CA ALA A 4 -11.99 15.88 -12.99
C ALA A 4 -11.00 17.04 -12.76
N PHE A 5 -9.81 16.75 -12.23
CA PHE A 5 -8.73 17.72 -12.01
C PHE A 5 -7.54 17.49 -12.95
N ASP A 6 -7.62 16.48 -13.79
CA ASP A 6 -6.53 16.07 -14.68
C ASP A 6 -6.62 16.82 -16.01
N PHE A 7 -5.53 17.45 -16.45
CA PHE A 7 -5.49 18.18 -17.73
C PHE A 7 -5.70 17.29 -18.96
N ARG A 8 -5.47 15.98 -18.82
CA ARG A 8 -5.73 14.99 -19.88
C ARG A 8 -7.23 14.77 -20.15
N ASN A 9 -8.11 15.30 -19.29
CA ASN A 9 -9.56 15.27 -19.47
C ASN A 9 -10.04 16.55 -20.17
N GLU A 10 -10.51 16.43 -21.42
CA GLU A 10 -11.04 17.56 -22.18
C GLU A 10 -12.23 18.22 -21.48
N GLU A 11 -13.15 17.43 -20.89
CA GLU A 11 -14.30 17.96 -20.15
C GLU A 11 -13.86 18.75 -18.90
N ALA A 12 -12.79 18.32 -18.22
CA ALA A 12 -12.25 19.04 -17.07
C ALA A 12 -11.58 20.35 -17.50
N VAL A 13 -10.89 20.35 -18.64
CA VAL A 13 -10.28 21.56 -19.20
C VAL A 13 -11.36 22.55 -19.60
N GLU A 14 -12.44 22.10 -20.26
CA GLU A 14 -13.60 22.92 -20.58
C GLU A 14 -14.28 23.49 -19.33
N ALA A 15 -14.42 22.66 -18.29
CA ALA A 15 -14.92 23.06 -16.97
C ALA A 15 -13.94 23.94 -16.16
N ARG A 16 -12.74 24.21 -16.68
CA ARG A 16 -11.67 25.00 -16.04
C ARG A 16 -11.13 24.41 -14.73
N THR A 17 -11.26 23.10 -14.55
CA THR A 17 -10.72 22.36 -13.40
C THR A 17 -9.55 21.44 -13.76
N GLY A 18 -9.35 21.17 -15.05
CA GLY A 18 -8.21 20.41 -15.56
C GLY A 18 -6.87 21.07 -15.23
N GLY A 19 -5.87 20.28 -14.83
CA GLY A 19 -4.54 20.74 -14.48
C GLY A 19 -4.31 20.92 -12.98
N ILE A 20 -5.37 21.00 -12.15
CA ILE A 20 -5.23 21.08 -10.68
C ILE A 20 -4.46 19.87 -10.14
N LEU A 21 -4.66 18.68 -10.73
CA LEU A 21 -3.96 17.46 -10.34
C LEU A 21 -2.45 17.59 -10.55
N GLN A 22 -2.02 18.20 -11.65
CA GLN A 22 -0.62 18.41 -11.99
C GLN A 22 0.05 19.50 -11.15
N LEU A 23 -0.73 20.36 -10.49
CA LEU A 23 -0.23 21.33 -9.52
C LEU A 23 -0.06 20.75 -8.11
N ALA A 24 -0.59 19.54 -7.86
CA ALA A 24 -0.49 18.90 -6.56
C ALA A 24 0.88 18.21 -6.40
N ASN A 25 1.51 18.39 -5.24
CA ASN A 25 2.75 17.69 -4.90
C ASN A 25 2.50 16.30 -4.28
N TYR A 26 1.38 16.14 -3.56
CA TYR A 26 1.08 14.95 -2.78
C TYR A 26 -0.37 14.52 -2.95
N ALA A 27 -0.60 13.22 -3.01
CA ALA A 27 -1.91 12.61 -2.97
C ALA A 27 -1.91 11.56 -1.86
N THR A 28 -2.70 11.81 -0.80
CA THR A 28 -2.76 10.94 0.37
C THR A 28 -4.01 10.07 0.35
N GLY A 29 -3.87 8.78 0.65
CA GLY A 29 -4.99 7.83 0.65
C GLY A 29 -5.00 6.94 1.90
N LEU A 30 -6.17 6.84 2.51
CA LEU A 30 -6.48 5.88 3.58
C LEU A 30 -7.61 4.97 3.10
N SER A 31 -7.60 3.71 3.52
CA SER A 31 -8.70 2.77 3.23
C SER A 31 -8.92 2.61 1.72
N ALA A 32 -10.15 2.77 1.20
CA ALA A 32 -10.43 2.71 -0.24
C ALA A 32 -9.65 3.76 -1.05
N GLY A 33 -9.26 4.89 -0.45
CA GLY A 33 -8.35 5.85 -1.09
C GLY A 33 -6.96 5.27 -1.33
N ALA A 34 -6.48 4.40 -0.44
CA ALA A 34 -5.23 3.68 -0.66
C ALA A 34 -5.34 2.65 -1.81
N TRP A 35 -6.53 2.07 -2.01
CA TRP A 35 -6.79 1.19 -3.14
C TRP A 35 -6.71 1.92 -4.47
N LEU A 36 -7.39 3.06 -4.54
CA LEU A 36 -7.34 3.94 -5.70
C LEU A 36 -5.90 4.38 -6.00
N LEU A 37 -5.17 4.93 -5.01
CA LEU A 37 -3.82 5.43 -5.24
C LEU A 37 -2.83 4.34 -5.58
N THR A 38 -2.91 3.17 -4.93
CA THR A 38 -2.03 2.04 -5.25
C THR A 38 -2.28 1.57 -6.67
N SER A 39 -3.55 1.32 -7.02
CA SER A 39 -3.95 0.92 -8.36
C SER A 39 -3.44 1.88 -9.43
N TRP A 40 -3.77 3.17 -9.25
CA TRP A 40 -3.41 4.24 -10.18
C TRP A 40 -1.90 4.38 -10.35
N ALA A 41 -1.15 4.42 -9.25
CA ALA A 41 0.30 4.59 -9.30
C ALA A 41 1.02 3.36 -9.89
N THR A 42 0.55 2.14 -9.60
CA THR A 42 1.12 0.93 -10.20
C THR A 42 0.84 0.81 -11.69
N ALA A 43 -0.24 1.43 -12.17
CA ALA A 43 -0.60 1.49 -13.59
C ALA A 43 -0.06 2.74 -14.30
N ASN A 44 1.10 3.26 -13.88
CA ASN A 44 1.75 4.43 -14.48
C ASN A 44 0.85 5.69 -14.58
N PHE A 45 -0.04 5.87 -13.59
CA PHE A 45 -0.97 6.99 -13.50
C PHE A 45 -1.93 7.10 -14.69
N GLU A 46 -2.32 5.96 -15.26
CA GLU A 46 -3.33 5.88 -16.33
C GLU A 46 -4.64 6.59 -15.96
N ARG A 47 -5.37 7.06 -16.97
CA ARG A 47 -6.67 7.73 -16.80
C ARG A 47 -7.68 6.81 -16.09
N MET A 48 -8.50 7.39 -15.22
CA MET A 48 -9.42 6.59 -14.40
C MET A 48 -10.53 5.91 -15.21
N PRO A 49 -11.09 6.52 -16.27
CA PRO A 49 -12.00 5.84 -17.18
C PRO A 49 -11.39 4.60 -17.83
N ASP A 50 -10.12 4.67 -18.24
CA ASP A 50 -9.41 3.57 -18.87
C ASP A 50 -9.15 2.44 -17.87
N LEU A 51 -8.65 2.77 -16.67
CA LEU A 51 -8.50 1.81 -15.57
C LEU A 51 -9.83 1.16 -15.19
N ASN A 52 -10.93 1.90 -15.21
CA ASN A 52 -12.25 1.32 -14.96
C ASN A 52 -12.67 0.35 -16.06
N ALA A 53 -12.35 0.64 -17.32
CA ALA A 53 -12.68 -0.22 -18.46
C ALA A 53 -11.85 -1.51 -18.48
N THR A 54 -10.55 -1.43 -18.16
CA THR A 54 -9.59 -2.53 -18.28
C THR A 54 -9.42 -3.32 -16.97
N VAL A 55 -9.23 -2.62 -15.85
CA VAL A 55 -8.80 -3.21 -14.56
C VAL A 55 -9.99 -3.36 -13.60
N TRP A 56 -10.57 -2.24 -13.15
CA TRP A 56 -11.51 -2.24 -12.03
C TRP A 56 -12.85 -2.89 -12.37
N GLY A 57 -13.33 -2.63 -13.59
CA GLY A 57 -14.62 -3.12 -14.08
C GLY A 57 -15.77 -2.78 -13.15
N LEU A 58 -15.80 -1.59 -12.55
CA LEU A 58 -16.77 -1.23 -11.49
C LEU A 58 -18.22 -1.26 -11.98
N ASN A 59 -18.42 -1.05 -13.28
CA ASN A 59 -19.74 -1.10 -13.93
C ASN A 59 -20.21 -2.54 -14.24
N LYS A 60 -19.31 -3.53 -14.14
CA LYS A 60 -19.67 -4.94 -14.27
C LYS A 60 -20.00 -5.41 -12.86
N GLN A 61 -21.22 -5.91 -12.62
CA GLN A 61 -21.58 -6.51 -11.32
C GLN A 61 -20.78 -7.79 -11.06
N LYS A 62 -19.50 -7.64 -10.73
CA LYS A 62 -18.66 -8.70 -10.17
C LYS A 62 -18.93 -8.67 -8.67
N GLY A 63 -19.86 -9.49 -8.20
CA GLY A 63 -20.13 -9.59 -6.76
C GLY A 63 -18.85 -9.89 -5.98
N TYR A 64 -18.71 -9.28 -4.79
CA TYR A 64 -17.59 -9.51 -3.85
C TYR A 64 -17.40 -10.97 -3.44
N LEU A 65 -18.36 -11.85 -3.75
CA LEU A 65 -18.34 -13.30 -3.56
C LEU A 65 -18.55 -14.04 -4.90
N SER A 66 -17.83 -13.64 -5.95
CA SER A 66 -17.91 -14.35 -7.22
C SER A 66 -17.37 -15.78 -7.08
N TRP A 67 -17.92 -16.72 -7.85
CA TRP A 67 -17.42 -18.09 -7.95
C TRP A 67 -15.93 -18.16 -8.37
N SER A 68 -15.44 -17.15 -9.10
CA SER A 68 -14.03 -17.03 -9.45
C SER A 68 -13.14 -16.73 -8.24
N LEU A 69 -13.65 -15.95 -7.28
CA LEU A 69 -12.94 -15.62 -6.05
C LEU A 69 -12.78 -16.84 -5.12
N LEU A 70 -13.84 -17.64 -4.98
CA LEU A 70 -13.78 -18.92 -4.27
C LEU A 70 -12.81 -19.92 -4.91
N LYS A 71 -12.77 -19.98 -6.26
CA LYS A 71 -11.79 -20.82 -6.97
C LYS A 71 -10.34 -20.33 -6.80
N ALA A 72 -10.12 -19.03 -6.61
CA ALA A 72 -8.80 -18.45 -6.39
C ALA A 72 -8.31 -18.57 -4.94
N LEU A 73 -9.21 -18.77 -3.97
CA LEU A 73 -8.88 -18.85 -2.54
C LEU A 73 -7.78 -19.88 -2.20
N PRO A 74 -7.77 -21.13 -2.74
CA PRO A 74 -6.69 -22.08 -2.47
C PRO A 74 -5.31 -21.59 -2.94
N LYS A 75 -5.26 -20.90 -4.09
CA LYS A 75 -4.02 -20.30 -4.63
C LYS A 75 -3.48 -19.24 -3.67
N HIS A 76 -4.34 -18.38 -3.14
CA HIS A 76 -3.95 -17.32 -2.20
C HIS A 76 -3.56 -17.88 -0.82
N LEU A 77 -4.25 -18.92 -0.35
CA LEU A 77 -3.88 -19.64 0.88
C LEU A 77 -2.49 -20.27 0.76
N LEU A 78 -2.16 -20.87 -0.39
CA LEU A 78 -0.83 -21.43 -0.63
C LEU A 78 0.26 -20.35 -0.61
N GLN A 79 -0.03 -19.16 -1.16
CA GLN A 79 0.90 -18.02 -1.12
C GLN A 79 1.11 -17.52 0.32
N ALA A 80 0.05 -17.39 1.11
CA ALA A 80 0.15 -17.07 2.53
C ALA A 80 0.98 -18.14 3.26
N ALA A 81 0.73 -19.43 3.02
CA ALA A 81 1.52 -20.52 3.61
C ALA A 81 3.01 -20.45 3.25
N ARG A 82 3.37 -20.01 2.03
CA ARG A 82 4.78 -19.76 1.64
C ARG A 82 5.39 -18.62 2.45
N LYS A 83 4.66 -17.53 2.68
CA LYS A 83 5.10 -16.42 3.55
C LYS A 83 5.33 -16.89 4.99
N LYS A 84 4.43 -17.73 5.52
CA LYS A 84 4.61 -18.37 6.83
C LYS A 84 5.86 -19.26 6.87
N LYS A 85 6.10 -20.06 5.83
CA LYS A 85 7.30 -20.90 5.71
C LYS A 85 8.59 -20.07 5.63
N ALA A 86 8.54 -18.88 5.05
CA ALA A 86 9.65 -17.93 5.02
C ALA A 86 9.89 -17.21 6.37
N GLY A 87 9.11 -17.53 7.42
CA GLY A 87 9.30 -17.00 8.78
C GLY A 87 8.58 -15.68 9.07
N PHE A 88 7.66 -15.26 8.20
CA PHE A 88 6.81 -14.09 8.43
C PHE A 88 5.44 -14.49 8.97
N ASP A 89 4.88 -13.65 9.82
CA ASP A 89 3.51 -13.80 10.26
C ASP A 89 2.54 -13.59 9.10
N ILE A 90 1.46 -14.37 9.10
CA ILE A 90 0.38 -14.27 8.12
C ILE A 90 -0.90 -13.80 8.81
N SER A 91 -1.71 -13.08 8.07
CA SER A 91 -2.98 -12.54 8.54
C SER A 91 -4.03 -12.59 7.43
N PHE A 92 -5.26 -12.21 7.77
CA PHE A 92 -6.32 -12.04 6.79
C PHE A 92 -5.92 -11.07 5.65
N VAL A 93 -5.07 -10.07 5.93
CA VAL A 93 -4.56 -9.10 4.94
C VAL A 93 -3.81 -9.79 3.80
N ASP A 94 -3.08 -10.87 4.08
CA ASP A 94 -2.30 -11.58 3.06
C ASP A 94 -3.19 -12.24 2.00
N ILE A 95 -4.38 -12.70 2.41
CA ILE A 95 -5.35 -13.33 1.51
C ILE A 95 -6.19 -12.24 0.84
N TRP A 96 -6.72 -11.30 1.62
CA TRP A 96 -7.58 -10.22 1.13
C TRP A 96 -6.84 -9.28 0.16
N GLY A 97 -5.58 -8.95 0.45
CA GLY A 97 -4.71 -8.19 -0.45
C GLY A 97 -4.55 -8.84 -1.80
N ARG A 98 -4.33 -10.16 -1.84
CA ARG A 98 -4.20 -10.91 -3.11
C ARG A 98 -5.50 -11.00 -3.88
N MET A 99 -6.62 -11.16 -3.17
CA MET A 99 -7.94 -11.12 -3.79
C MET A 99 -8.20 -9.76 -4.43
N LEU A 100 -7.93 -8.66 -3.72
CA LEU A 100 -8.11 -7.31 -4.28
C LEU A 100 -7.12 -6.96 -5.39
N SER A 101 -5.90 -7.51 -5.38
CA SER A 101 -4.96 -7.34 -6.49
C SER A 101 -5.54 -7.75 -7.84
N THR A 102 -6.35 -8.82 -7.88
CA THR A 102 -7.01 -9.28 -9.12
C THR A 102 -7.95 -8.25 -9.74
N GLN A 103 -8.42 -7.27 -8.96
CA GLN A 103 -9.37 -6.25 -9.40
C GLN A 103 -8.74 -4.86 -9.50
N TYR A 104 -7.64 -4.59 -8.79
CA TYR A 104 -7.07 -3.26 -8.67
C TYR A 104 -5.64 -3.14 -9.17
N ILE A 105 -4.97 -4.23 -9.55
CA ILE A 105 -3.62 -4.14 -10.11
C ILE A 105 -3.67 -4.58 -11.56
N ASP A 106 -3.17 -3.71 -12.45
CA ASP A 106 -3.07 -3.97 -13.88
C ASP A 106 -1.90 -4.91 -14.18
N ASP A 107 -2.08 -6.19 -13.88
CA ASP A 107 -1.05 -7.22 -14.09
C ASP A 107 -1.67 -8.57 -14.47
N SER A 108 -1.09 -9.19 -15.49
CA SER A 108 -1.53 -10.50 -16.00
C SER A 108 -1.32 -11.66 -15.01
N GLU A 109 -0.46 -11.49 -14.00
CA GLU A 109 -0.22 -12.47 -12.94
C GLU A 109 -0.92 -12.13 -11.62
N ASP A 110 -2.04 -11.39 -11.65
CA ASP A 110 -2.83 -10.98 -10.48
C ASP A 110 -2.04 -10.10 -9.48
N GLY A 111 -1.10 -9.28 -9.96
CA GLY A 111 -0.28 -8.40 -9.12
C GLY A 111 0.72 -9.16 -8.24
N LYS A 112 1.05 -10.40 -8.61
CA LYS A 112 1.91 -11.28 -7.80
C LYS A 112 3.32 -10.71 -7.64
N GLY A 113 3.88 -10.16 -8.72
CA GLY A 113 5.22 -9.57 -8.77
C GLY A 113 5.25 -8.06 -8.62
N VAL A 114 4.09 -7.39 -8.55
CA VAL A 114 4.03 -5.93 -8.50
C VAL A 114 4.39 -5.45 -7.09
N LEU A 115 5.46 -4.67 -7.01
CA LEU A 115 5.96 -4.07 -5.78
C LEU A 115 5.46 -2.63 -5.69
N PHE A 116 5.25 -2.14 -4.48
CA PHE A 116 4.93 -0.73 -4.30
C PHE A 116 6.17 0.14 -4.57
N SER A 117 7.36 -0.35 -4.20
CA SER A 117 8.61 0.35 -4.53
C SER A 117 8.90 0.42 -6.03
N SER A 118 8.29 -0.45 -6.87
CA SER A 118 8.50 -0.40 -8.32
C SER A 118 7.75 0.73 -9.01
N ILE A 119 6.83 1.43 -8.32
CA ILE A 119 6.19 2.66 -8.84
C ILE A 119 7.26 3.68 -9.24
N LYS A 120 8.39 3.70 -8.54
CA LYS A 120 9.54 4.59 -8.83
C LYS A 120 10.15 4.39 -10.20
N GLU A 121 9.97 3.20 -10.76
CA GLU A 121 10.53 2.84 -12.05
C GLU A 121 9.62 3.25 -13.21
N THR A 122 8.37 3.63 -12.92
CA THR A 122 7.39 4.03 -13.94
C THR A 122 7.76 5.38 -14.58
N PRO A 123 7.53 5.55 -15.90
CA PRO A 123 7.88 6.78 -16.60
C PRO A 123 7.28 8.05 -15.99
N SER A 124 5.98 8.04 -15.68
CA SER A 124 5.28 9.22 -15.18
C SER A 124 5.74 9.62 -13.78
N TYR A 125 6.14 8.64 -12.94
CA TYR A 125 6.75 8.92 -11.64
C TYR A 125 8.12 9.58 -11.78
N LYS A 126 8.98 9.03 -12.66
CA LYS A 126 10.31 9.60 -12.94
C LYS A 126 10.23 11.01 -13.51
N ALA A 127 9.24 11.25 -14.36
CA ALA A 127 8.97 12.56 -14.95
C ALA A 127 8.30 13.54 -13.96
N ARG A 128 7.87 13.08 -12.78
CA ARG A 128 7.15 13.87 -11.76
C ARG A 128 5.90 14.55 -12.31
N GLU A 129 5.18 13.85 -13.20
CA GLU A 129 3.97 14.37 -13.85
C GLU A 129 2.73 14.35 -12.94
N PHE A 130 2.77 13.52 -11.90
CA PHE A 130 1.67 13.32 -10.96
C PHE A 130 2.16 13.46 -9.51
N PRO A 131 1.26 13.82 -8.57
CA PRO A 131 1.60 13.94 -7.16
C PRO A 131 2.14 12.63 -6.59
N LEU A 132 3.07 12.74 -5.63
CA LEU A 132 3.60 11.59 -4.90
C LEU A 132 2.45 10.88 -4.15
N PRO A 133 2.18 9.59 -4.44
CA PRO A 133 1.19 8.84 -3.69
C PRO A 133 1.71 8.50 -2.29
N ILE A 134 0.92 8.81 -1.27
CA ILE A 134 1.20 8.52 0.14
C ILE A 134 0.05 7.68 0.69
N LEU A 135 0.34 6.48 1.15
CA LEU A 135 -0.64 5.67 1.89
C LEU A 135 -0.45 5.91 3.37
N THR A 136 -1.52 6.21 4.08
CA THR A 136 -1.48 6.51 5.51
C THR A 136 -2.23 5.46 6.31
N SER A 137 -1.63 4.99 7.40
CA SER A 137 -2.22 4.02 8.33
C SER A 137 -2.17 4.47 9.78
N LEU A 138 -3.03 3.88 10.60
CA LEU A 138 -3.03 4.04 12.05
C LEU A 138 -2.83 2.68 12.73
N SER A 139 -2.01 2.64 13.77
CA SER A 139 -1.91 1.48 14.65
C SER A 139 -2.32 1.80 16.07
N ARG A 140 -2.78 0.75 16.75
CA ARG A 140 -2.97 0.72 18.21
C ARG A 140 -1.68 0.21 18.87
N ARG A 141 -1.56 0.23 20.21
CA ARG A 141 -0.44 -0.42 20.94
C ARG A 141 -0.79 -1.76 21.58
N ALA A 142 -2.06 -1.97 21.98
CA ALA A 142 -2.67 -3.29 22.22
C ALA A 142 -4.05 -3.46 21.55
N SER A 143 -4.45 -4.71 21.28
CA SER A 143 -5.78 -5.00 20.74
C SER A 143 -6.85 -4.49 21.70
N GLY A 144 -7.89 -3.83 21.18
CA GLY A 144 -8.95 -3.24 22.00
C GLY A 144 -8.64 -1.87 22.60
N GLU A 145 -7.41 -1.36 22.50
CA GLU A 145 -7.11 0.02 22.89
C GLU A 145 -7.79 1.03 21.97
N GLN A 146 -8.10 2.20 22.52
CA GLN A 146 -8.62 3.32 21.74
C GLN A 146 -7.50 3.96 20.92
N ILE A 147 -7.86 4.41 19.72
CA ILE A 147 -6.98 5.24 18.90
C ILE A 147 -6.98 6.64 19.53
N THR A 148 -5.80 7.17 19.82
CA THR A 148 -5.60 8.48 20.44
C THR A 148 -4.68 9.32 19.57
N LEU A 149 -4.49 10.60 19.91
CA LEU A 149 -3.50 11.46 19.24
C LEU A 149 -2.06 10.96 19.43
N GLN A 150 -1.82 10.06 20.40
CA GLN A 150 -0.55 9.41 20.64
C GLN A 150 -0.45 8.03 19.94
N SER A 151 -1.41 7.66 19.10
CA SER A 151 -1.32 6.44 18.30
C SER A 151 -0.30 6.61 17.15
N PRO A 152 0.58 5.63 16.89
CA PRO A 152 1.51 5.70 15.77
C PRO A 152 0.78 5.81 14.43
N ILE A 153 1.23 6.76 13.60
CA ILE A 153 0.83 6.90 12.21
C ILE A 153 1.93 6.29 11.35
N TYR A 154 1.55 5.53 10.32
CA TYR A 154 2.49 5.03 9.33
C TYR A 154 2.23 5.70 8.00
N GLU A 155 3.29 6.13 7.35
CA GLU A 155 3.26 6.67 6.00
C GLU A 155 4.04 5.73 5.09
N MET A 156 3.46 5.42 3.94
CA MET A 156 4.03 4.51 2.97
C MET A 156 4.08 5.22 1.62
N THR A 157 5.28 5.49 1.14
CA THR A 157 5.53 6.05 -0.18
C THR A 157 6.28 5.03 -1.03
N PRO A 158 6.36 5.19 -2.36
CA PRO A 158 7.22 4.33 -3.19
C PRO A 158 8.69 4.36 -2.75
N GLU A 159 9.13 5.40 -2.05
CA GLU A 159 10.50 5.56 -1.56
C GLU A 159 10.71 4.88 -0.21
N ASP A 160 9.83 5.16 0.74
CA ASP A 160 10.04 4.87 2.14
C ASP A 160 8.78 4.42 2.89
N PHE A 161 9.02 3.67 3.96
CA PHE A 161 8.05 3.34 4.98
C PHE A 161 8.47 4.06 6.27
N SER A 162 7.61 4.97 6.72
CA SER A 162 7.87 5.89 7.82
C SER A 162 6.88 5.67 8.96
N VAL A 163 7.35 5.82 10.20
CA VAL A 163 6.52 5.82 11.40
C VAL A 163 6.62 7.16 12.11
N TRP A 164 5.47 7.74 12.42
CA TRP A 164 5.33 8.98 13.16
C TRP A 164 4.65 8.71 14.50
N HIS A 165 5.41 8.86 15.58
CA HIS A 165 4.93 8.77 16.94
C HIS A 165 5.78 9.65 17.86
N PRO A 166 5.24 10.28 18.92
CA PRO A 166 6.01 11.17 19.80
C PRO A 166 7.29 10.55 20.39
N GLY A 167 7.28 9.24 20.60
CA GLY A 167 8.44 8.50 21.12
C GLY A 167 9.24 7.73 20.07
N LEU A 168 8.83 7.69 18.81
CA LEU A 168 9.54 6.96 17.75
C LEU A 168 9.26 7.60 16.40
N ASN A 169 10.31 8.14 15.77
CA ASN A 169 10.26 8.61 14.40
C ASN A 169 11.39 7.94 13.63
N ALA A 170 11.03 7.15 12.63
CA ALA A 170 11.98 6.38 11.84
C ALA A 170 11.42 6.10 10.44
N SER A 171 12.31 6.04 9.47
CA SER A 171 12.00 5.73 8.08
C SER A 171 12.98 4.68 7.57
N ILE A 172 12.48 3.74 6.77
CA ILE A 172 13.28 2.75 6.06
C ILE A 172 12.92 2.80 4.58
N PRO A 173 13.85 2.49 3.65
CA PRO A 173 13.49 2.39 2.24
C PRO A 173 12.45 1.27 2.02
N MET A 174 11.43 1.56 1.21
CA MET A 174 10.29 0.67 0.98
C MET A 174 10.72 -0.71 0.49
N GLU A 175 11.76 -0.78 -0.36
CA GLU A 175 12.30 -2.03 -0.91
C GLU A 175 12.82 -3.00 0.17
N TYR A 176 13.15 -2.49 1.36
CA TYR A 176 13.67 -3.27 2.49
C TYR A 176 12.63 -3.53 3.57
N LEU A 177 11.36 -3.22 3.33
CA LEU A 177 10.28 -3.51 4.26
C LEU A 177 10.28 -5.00 4.65
N GLY A 178 10.06 -5.28 5.93
CA GLY A 178 10.12 -6.65 6.48
C GLY A 178 11.51 -7.14 6.87
N SER A 179 12.57 -6.36 6.60
CA SER A 179 13.92 -6.64 7.10
C SER A 179 13.99 -6.54 8.64
N ARG A 180 14.92 -7.27 9.25
CA ARG A 180 15.19 -7.20 10.70
C ARG A 180 16.46 -6.42 10.96
N MET A 181 16.42 -5.51 11.92
CA MET A 181 17.56 -4.70 12.32
C MET A 181 18.02 -5.06 13.74
N SER A 182 19.33 -5.01 13.95
CA SER A 182 19.99 -5.19 15.25
C SER A 182 19.77 -3.90 16.04
N PHE A 183 19.13 -4.04 17.19
CA PHE A 183 18.85 -2.91 18.06
C PHE A 183 20.15 -2.34 18.64
N GLY A 184 20.39 -1.04 18.41
CA GLY A 184 21.50 -0.30 19.02
C GLY A 184 22.83 -0.35 18.24
N GLU A 185 23.05 -1.33 17.37
CA GLU A 185 24.27 -1.40 16.55
C GLU A 185 24.08 -0.82 15.13
N GLY A 186 22.84 -0.51 14.74
CA GLY A 186 22.53 0.03 13.41
C GLY A 186 22.79 -0.96 12.26
N ARG A 187 22.92 -2.26 12.55
CA ARG A 187 23.22 -3.30 11.55
C ARG A 187 21.96 -4.06 11.14
N ALA A 188 21.80 -4.37 9.86
CA ALA A 188 20.75 -5.28 9.41
C ALA A 188 21.11 -6.72 9.83
N VAL A 189 20.19 -7.39 10.54
CA VAL A 189 20.32 -8.81 10.92
C VAL A 189 19.86 -9.70 9.77
N SER A 190 18.83 -9.28 9.03
CA SER A 190 18.37 -9.95 7.82
C SER A 190 17.77 -8.96 6.85
N CYS A 191 18.26 -8.95 5.61
CA CYS A 191 17.72 -8.13 4.53
C CYS A 191 16.69 -8.92 3.73
N VAL A 192 15.49 -8.35 3.61
CA VAL A 192 14.36 -8.92 2.88
C VAL A 192 13.97 -7.92 1.81
N LYS A 193 13.67 -8.41 0.60
CA LYS A 193 13.09 -7.63 -0.49
C LYS A 193 11.77 -8.25 -0.95
N GLY A 194 10.88 -7.43 -1.49
CA GLY A 194 9.60 -7.86 -2.06
C GLY A 194 8.49 -8.12 -1.04
N PHE A 195 8.69 -7.73 0.22
CA PHE A 195 7.62 -7.73 1.23
C PHE A 195 6.55 -6.66 0.93
N ASP A 196 6.96 -5.60 0.24
CA ASP A 196 6.20 -4.44 -0.18
C ASP A 196 5.31 -4.71 -1.40
N ASN A 197 4.81 -5.93 -1.57
CA ASN A 197 3.86 -6.23 -2.64
C ASN A 197 2.69 -5.23 -2.61
N ALA A 198 2.38 -4.63 -3.75
CA ALA A 198 1.41 -3.53 -3.83
C ALA A 198 0.03 -3.95 -3.31
N GLY A 199 -0.40 -5.19 -3.60
CA GLY A 199 -1.65 -5.76 -3.09
C GLY A 199 -1.71 -5.87 -1.57
N PHE A 200 -0.58 -6.22 -0.95
CA PHE A 200 -0.47 -6.29 0.50
C PHE A 200 -0.54 -4.87 1.10
N LEU A 201 0.26 -3.92 0.64
CA LEU A 201 0.29 -2.56 1.20
C LEU A 201 -1.01 -1.78 1.03
N MET A 202 -1.69 -1.99 -0.10
CA MET A 202 -3.01 -1.43 -0.40
C MET A 202 -4.04 -1.75 0.69
N VAL A 203 -3.97 -2.96 1.27
CA VAL A 203 -4.95 -3.47 2.24
C VAL A 203 -4.44 -3.38 3.68
N ASN A 204 -3.14 -3.29 3.87
CA ASN A 204 -2.49 -3.21 5.17
C ASN A 204 -2.90 -1.98 6.01
N GLN A 205 -3.75 -1.10 5.46
CA GLN A 205 -4.38 0.03 6.16
C GLN A 205 -5.48 -0.37 7.16
N PHE A 206 -6.06 -1.57 7.03
CA PHE A 206 -7.22 -2.00 7.82
C PHE A 206 -6.88 -2.82 9.06
N VAL A 207 -5.69 -3.40 9.12
CA VAL A 207 -5.30 -4.33 10.19
C VAL A 207 -4.03 -3.80 10.85
N VAL A 208 -4.20 -3.43 12.13
CA VAL A 208 -3.23 -3.59 13.23
C VAL A 208 -1.82 -3.93 12.72
N ILE A 209 -1.00 -2.90 12.44
CA ILE A 209 0.40 -3.00 11.95
C ILE A 209 1.36 -3.52 13.05
N TYR A 210 0.87 -4.40 13.93
CA TYR A 210 1.68 -4.93 15.03
C TYR A 210 2.66 -5.97 14.55
N LEU A 211 2.32 -6.68 13.48
CA LEU A 211 3.11 -7.82 13.02
C LEU A 211 4.31 -7.40 12.18
N ILE A 212 4.26 -6.24 11.51
CA ILE A 212 5.36 -5.77 10.64
C ILE A 212 6.44 -5.06 11.47
N VAL A 213 6.06 -4.37 12.55
CA VAL A 213 6.95 -3.49 13.33
C VAL A 213 7.28 -4.09 14.71
N LYS A 214 6.98 -5.37 14.95
CA LYS A 214 7.38 -6.08 16.16
C LYS A 214 8.89 -5.98 16.42
N CYS A 215 9.71 -5.89 15.36
CA CYS A 215 11.16 -5.69 15.46
C CYS A 215 11.62 -4.22 15.64
N TYR A 216 10.74 -3.23 15.72
CA TYR A 216 11.11 -1.83 15.99
C TYR A 216 10.49 -1.30 17.30
N LEU A 217 9.27 -1.73 17.64
CA LEU A 217 8.52 -1.22 18.79
C LEU A 217 8.97 -1.79 20.15
N LEU A 218 9.61 -2.96 20.18
CA LEU A 218 9.94 -3.66 21.44
C LEU A 218 10.96 -2.93 22.34
N LYS A 219 11.67 -1.88 21.88
CA LYS A 219 12.62 -1.14 22.75
C LYS A 219 11.97 0.01 23.55
N HIS A 220 10.94 0.67 23.03
CA HIS A 220 10.33 1.80 23.74
C HIS A 220 9.43 1.39 24.91
N GLN A 221 8.95 0.15 24.92
CA GLN A 221 8.16 -0.39 26.04
C GLN A 221 9.02 -0.80 27.24
N TYR A 222 10.33 -1.00 27.05
CA TYR A 222 11.27 -1.45 28.09
C TYR A 222 12.31 -0.39 28.51
N LEU A 223 12.32 0.79 27.89
CA LEU A 223 13.18 1.93 28.27
C LEU A 223 12.47 2.97 29.15
N LEU A 224 11.26 2.68 29.62
CA LEU A 224 10.47 3.52 30.55
C LEU A 224 10.35 2.90 31.96
N HIS A 225 11.35 2.11 32.37
CA HIS A 225 11.55 1.70 33.75
C HIS A 225 12.98 2.00 34.19
#